data_AF-A0A3M2BP73-F1
#
_entry.id   AF-A0A3M2BP73-F1
#
_cell.length_a   1.000
_cell.length_b   1.000
_cell.length_c   1.000
_cell.angle_alpha   90.00
_cell.angle_beta   90.00
_cell.angle_gamma   90.00
#
_symmetry.space_group_name_H-M   'P 1'
#
loop_
_entity.id
_entity.type
_entity.pdbx_description
1 polymer ?
#
loop_
_entity_poly.entity_id
_entity_poly.type
_entity_poly.pdbx_seq_one_letter_code
_entity_poly.pdbx_strand_id
1 'polypeptide(L)'
;MESTMAKKTTKKTRGKKVARKTTRTKSPAPAGAARRSDNWKERDEKTAQALRSLAESVVKSALSGREPKFEVPTRSASNTKWNKSRGILQMGSATNTRQLF
;
A
#
# COMPACT_ATOMS: atom_id res chain seq x y z
N MET A 1 26.97 23.67 -73.78
CA MET A 1 26.97 22.58 -72.79
C MET A 1 28.23 22.72 -71.96
N GLU A 2 28.06 22.64 -70.65
CA GLU A 2 28.94 23.03 -69.53
C GLU A 2 30.45 22.81 -69.66
N SER A 3 31.19 23.72 -69.03
CA SER A 3 32.58 23.51 -68.62
C SER A 3 32.76 23.94 -67.16
N THR A 4 33.56 23.14 -66.44
CA THR A 4 34.46 23.49 -65.32
C THR A 4 34.04 23.23 -63.85
N MET A 5 34.78 22.26 -63.29
CA MET A 5 35.64 22.37 -62.09
C MET A 5 35.06 22.07 -60.69
N ALA A 6 35.74 21.13 -60.04
CA ALA A 6 35.63 20.80 -58.62
C ALA A 6 36.35 21.83 -57.73
N LYS A 7 35.77 22.15 -56.56
CA LYS A 7 36.51 22.72 -55.42
C LYS A 7 35.86 22.30 -54.09
N LYS A 8 36.60 21.55 -53.27
CA LYS A 8 36.32 21.26 -51.85
C LYS A 8 36.59 22.52 -51.02
N THR A 9 35.65 22.94 -50.16
CA THR A 9 35.93 23.79 -49.00
C THR A 9 34.92 23.58 -47.87
N THR A 10 35.48 23.56 -46.67
CA THR A 10 34.98 23.27 -45.32
C THR A 10 33.98 24.30 -44.77
N LYS A 11 33.12 23.82 -43.84
CA LYS A 11 32.52 24.54 -42.68
C LYS A 11 31.57 25.70 -43.00
N LYS A 12 30.34 25.61 -42.48
CA LYS A 12 29.86 26.39 -41.30
C LYS A 12 28.33 26.52 -41.32
N THR A 13 27.73 25.87 -40.31
CA THR A 13 26.48 26.25 -39.62
C THR A 13 25.20 26.45 -40.43
N ARG A 14 24.18 25.65 -40.10
CA ARG A 14 22.95 26.16 -39.45
C ARG A 14 22.03 25.02 -39.02
N GLY A 15 21.76 24.97 -37.71
CA GLY A 15 20.45 24.65 -37.17
C GLY A 15 19.93 23.23 -37.30
N LYS A 16 20.35 22.34 -36.38
CA LYS A 16 19.41 21.35 -35.84
C LYS A 16 19.43 21.46 -34.33
N LYS A 17 18.41 22.15 -33.79
CA LYS A 17 18.08 22.18 -32.36
C LYS A 17 18.01 20.73 -31.88
N VAL A 18 19.02 20.30 -31.16
CA VAL A 18 18.97 19.11 -30.32
C VAL A 18 17.92 19.37 -29.25
N ALA A 19 16.74 18.77 -29.45
CA ALA A 19 15.71 18.71 -28.44
C ALA A 19 16.32 18.08 -27.19
N ARG A 20 16.50 18.90 -26.16
CA ARG A 20 16.83 18.48 -24.80
C ARG A 20 15.67 17.66 -24.27
N LYS A 21 15.61 16.37 -24.65
CA LYS A 21 14.76 15.40 -23.96
C LYS A 21 15.46 15.08 -22.65
N THR A 22 15.06 15.81 -21.61
CA THR A 22 15.31 15.46 -20.23
C THR A 22 14.66 14.10 -19.98
N THR A 23 15.39 13.02 -20.21
CA THR A 23 15.09 11.74 -19.58
C THR A 23 15.29 11.96 -18.10
N ARG A 24 14.21 12.29 -17.39
CA ARG A 24 14.14 12.13 -15.93
C ARG A 24 14.59 10.71 -15.66
N THR A 25 15.81 10.57 -15.16
CA THR A 25 16.29 9.38 -14.48
C THR A 25 15.23 9.08 -13.41
N LYS A 26 14.43 8.06 -13.68
CA LYS A 26 13.50 7.50 -12.71
C LYS A 26 14.41 6.88 -11.66
N SER A 27 14.56 7.55 -10.52
CA SER A 27 15.32 7.01 -9.39
C SER A 27 14.84 5.58 -9.12
N PRO A 28 15.76 4.62 -8.88
CA PRO A 28 15.38 3.24 -8.62
C PRO A 28 14.42 3.23 -7.42
N ALA A 29 13.28 2.56 -7.59
CA ALA A 29 12.35 2.32 -6.49
C ALA A 29 13.12 1.68 -5.32
N PRO A 30 12.81 2.03 -4.06
CA PRO A 30 13.53 1.50 -2.91
C PRO A 30 13.52 -0.04 -2.97
N ALA A 31 14.71 -0.63 -2.88
CA ALA A 31 14.93 -2.06 -2.83
C ALA A 31 14.18 -2.60 -1.59
N GLY A 32 13.00 -3.17 -1.82
CA GLY A 32 12.08 -3.58 -0.75
C GLY A 32 10.59 -3.41 -1.10
N ALA A 33 10.25 -2.74 -2.21
CA ALA A 33 8.88 -2.72 -2.71
C ALA A 33 8.52 -4.08 -3.34
N ALA A 34 8.20 -5.06 -2.49
CA ALA A 34 7.50 -6.27 -2.91
C ALA A 34 6.29 -5.87 -3.76
N ARG A 35 6.03 -6.62 -4.83
CA ARG A 35 4.87 -6.40 -5.71
C ARG A 35 3.61 -6.48 -4.86
N ARG A 36 3.07 -5.31 -4.51
CA ARG A 36 1.85 -5.19 -3.70
C ARG A 36 0.71 -5.68 -4.56
N SER A 37 -0.12 -6.59 -4.04
CA SER A 37 -1.33 -6.98 -4.77
C SER A 37 -2.30 -5.80 -4.82
N ASP A 38 -3.16 -5.78 -5.83
CA ASP A 38 -4.06 -4.65 -6.12
C ASP A 38 -4.95 -4.28 -4.92
N ASN A 39 -5.20 -5.23 -4.02
CA ASN A 39 -6.08 -5.07 -2.85
C ASN A 39 -5.37 -4.48 -1.62
N TRP A 40 -4.10 -4.07 -1.70
CA TRP A 40 -3.38 -3.58 -0.51
C TRP A 40 -3.89 -2.22 -0.04
N LYS A 41 -4.28 -1.32 -0.96
CA LYS A 41 -4.81 0.00 -0.59
C LYS A 41 -6.10 -0.12 0.23
N GLU A 42 -7.02 -0.98 -0.20
CA GLU A 42 -8.29 -1.21 0.51
C GLU A 42 -8.07 -1.84 1.89
N ARG A 43 -7.12 -2.78 2.00
CA ARG A 43 -6.74 -3.36 3.30
C ARG A 43 -6.13 -2.32 4.22
N ASP A 44 -5.21 -1.50 3.73
CA ASP A 44 -4.55 -0.46 4.52
C ASP A 44 -5.57 0.57 5.03
N GLU A 45 -6.54 0.96 4.19
CA GLU A 45 -7.63 1.85 4.59
C GLU A 45 -8.49 1.25 5.69
N LYS A 46 -8.91 -0.02 5.54
CA LYS A 46 -9.66 -0.75 6.58
C LYS A 46 -8.86 -0.86 7.88
N THR A 47 -7.56 -1.15 7.80
CA THR A 47 -6.70 -1.23 8.98
C THR A 47 -6.58 0.13 9.66
N ALA A 48 -6.36 1.21 8.91
CA ALA A 48 -6.28 2.55 9.46
C ALA A 48 -7.59 2.96 10.15
N GLN A 49 -8.74 2.62 9.57
CA GLN A 49 -10.05 2.87 10.17
C GLN A 49 -10.25 2.07 11.46
N ALA A 50 -9.90 0.78 11.46
CA ALA A 50 -10.02 -0.09 12.64
C ALA A 50 -9.16 0.42 13.81
N LEU A 51 -7.93 0.87 13.53
CA LEU A 51 -7.04 1.44 14.56
C LEU A 51 -7.60 2.73 15.16
N ARG A 52 -8.15 3.64 14.33
CA ARG A 52 -8.77 4.88 14.81
C ARG A 52 -9.98 4.60 15.69
N SER A 53 -10.87 3.71 15.24
CA SER A 53 -12.07 3.33 16.01
C SER A 53 -11.70 2.69 17.35
N LEU A 54 -10.67 1.85 17.38
CA LEU A 54 -10.16 1.28 18.62
C LEU A 54 -9.64 2.38 19.55
N ALA A 55 -8.82 3.30 19.04
CA ALA A 55 -8.27 4.41 19.84
C ALA A 55 -9.37 5.30 20.43
N GLU A 56 -10.39 5.66 19.63
CA GLU A 56 -11.56 6.42 20.09
C GLU A 56 -12.31 5.69 21.21
N SER A 57 -12.49 4.37 21.08
CA SER A 57 -13.17 3.56 22.11
C SER A 57 -12.42 3.54 23.45
N VAL A 58 -11.08 3.50 23.40
CA VAL A 58 -10.21 3.50 24.58
C VAL A 58 -10.28 4.85 25.28
N VAL A 59 -10.15 5.95 24.53
CA VAL A 59 -10.25 7.32 25.05
C VAL A 59 -11.62 7.55 25.69
N LYS A 60 -12.71 7.16 25.01
CA LYS A 60 -14.06 7.30 25.55
C LYS A 60 -14.25 6.53 26.86
N SER A 61 -13.75 5.30 26.93
CA SER A 61 -13.84 4.47 28.13
C SER A 61 -13.06 5.11 29.29
N ALA A 62 -11.81 5.51 29.05
CA ALA A 62 -10.95 6.13 30.04
C ALA A 62 -11.54 7.45 30.59
N LEU A 63 -12.03 8.34 29.71
CA LEU A 63 -12.65 9.60 30.12
C LEU A 63 -13.97 9.40 30.88
N SER A 64 -14.67 8.29 30.63
CA SER A 64 -15.87 7.92 31.40
C SER A 64 -15.57 7.27 32.75
N GLY A 65 -14.29 7.17 33.14
CA GLY A 65 -13.87 6.49 34.37
C GLY A 65 -14.05 4.97 34.35
N ARG A 66 -14.25 4.37 33.17
CA ARG A 66 -14.37 2.93 32.99
C ARG A 66 -13.08 2.36 32.42
N GLU A 67 -12.66 1.21 32.93
CA GLU A 67 -11.51 0.51 32.38
C GLU A 67 -11.76 0.13 30.91
N PRO A 68 -10.83 0.50 30.00
CA PRO A 68 -10.90 0.06 28.62
C PRO A 68 -10.87 -1.46 28.52
N LYS A 69 -11.75 -2.01 27.69
CA LYS A 69 -11.92 -3.46 27.51
C LYS A 69 -11.94 -3.83 26.03
N PHE A 70 -11.50 -5.05 25.71
CA PHE A 70 -11.45 -5.59 24.36
C PHE A 70 -12.01 -7.00 24.31
N GLU A 71 -12.71 -7.34 23.22
CA GLU A 71 -13.33 -8.65 23.03
C GLU A 71 -12.42 -9.59 22.24
N VAL A 72 -12.01 -10.70 22.86
CA VAL A 72 -11.16 -11.71 22.22
C VAL A 72 -11.97 -12.97 21.92
N PRO A 73 -11.99 -13.49 20.68
CA PRO A 73 -12.69 -14.74 20.37
C PRO A 73 -12.25 -15.89 21.27
N THR A 74 -13.22 -16.56 21.89
CA THR A 74 -12.96 -17.64 22.85
C THR A 74 -12.52 -18.89 22.12
N ARG A 75 -11.27 -19.34 22.33
CA ARG A 75 -10.69 -20.54 21.72
C ARG A 75 -11.08 -21.82 22.49
N SER A 76 -12.37 -22.16 22.46
CA SER A 76 -12.89 -23.43 23.01
C SER A 76 -13.44 -24.33 21.90
N ALA A 77 -13.48 -25.64 22.15
CA ALA A 77 -14.09 -26.61 21.24
C ALA A 77 -15.56 -26.27 20.95
N SER A 78 -16.30 -25.79 21.98
CA SER A 78 -17.69 -25.35 21.85
C SER A 78 -17.90 -24.14 20.94
N ASN A 79 -16.87 -23.30 20.74
CA ASN A 79 -16.93 -22.14 19.85
C ASN A 79 -16.26 -22.40 18.49
N THR A 80 -15.81 -23.61 18.19
CA THR A 80 -15.17 -23.92 16.91
C THR A 80 -16.17 -24.65 16.01
N LYS A 81 -16.42 -24.11 14.80
CA LYS A 81 -17.38 -24.65 13.83
C LYS A 81 -16.69 -24.99 12.52
N TRP A 82 -17.08 -26.07 11.87
CA TRP A 82 -16.58 -26.41 10.54
C TRP A 82 -17.27 -25.55 9.46
N ASN A 83 -16.50 -24.80 8.69
CA ASN A 83 -16.98 -24.09 7.50
C ASN A 83 -16.77 -24.97 6.27
N LYS A 84 -17.83 -25.64 5.81
CA LYS A 84 -17.78 -26.55 4.64
C LYS A 84 -17.36 -25.85 3.35
N SER A 85 -17.78 -24.61 3.14
CA SER A 85 -17.46 -23.86 1.92
C SER A 85 -15.98 -23.51 1.82
N ARG A 86 -15.36 -23.18 2.96
CA ARG A 86 -13.93 -22.83 3.03
C ARG A 86 -13.02 -24.00 3.37
N GLY A 87 -13.56 -25.13 3.82
CA GLY A 87 -12.80 -26.30 4.25
C GLY A 87 -11.94 -26.05 5.49
N ILE A 88 -12.37 -25.15 6.39
CA ILE A 88 -11.61 -24.77 7.59
C ILE A 88 -12.47 -24.80 8.85
N LEU A 89 -11.82 -25.05 9.99
CA LEU A 89 -12.40 -24.77 11.31
C LEU A 89 -12.35 -23.26 11.54
N GLN A 90 -13.52 -22.65 11.75
CA GLN A 90 -13.67 -21.24 12.06
C GLN A 90 -14.11 -21.05 13.51
N MET A 91 -13.58 -20.03 14.16
CA MET A 91 -14.11 -19.59 15.45
C MET A 91 -15.50 -18.97 15.26
N GLY A 92 -16.40 -19.26 16.21
CA GLY A 92 -17.73 -18.68 16.28
C GLY A 92 -17.73 -17.30 16.93
N SER A 93 -18.92 -16.78 17.21
CA SER A 93 -19.12 -15.42 17.71
C SER A 93 -18.83 -15.24 19.20
N ALA A 94 -18.62 -16.31 19.96
CA ALA A 94 -18.37 -16.18 21.38
C ALA A 94 -17.02 -15.50 21.61
N THR A 95 -17.04 -14.43 22.40
CA THR A 95 -15.90 -13.61 22.76
C THR A 95 -15.77 -13.57 24.28
N ASN A 96 -14.56 -13.29 24.73
CA ASN A 96 -14.24 -13.06 26.13
C ASN A 96 -13.70 -11.65 26.28
N THR A 97 -14.34 -10.89 27.15
CA THR A 97 -13.96 -9.52 27.49
C THR A 97 -12.65 -9.55 28.27
N ARG A 98 -11.65 -8.81 27.81
CA ARG A 98 -10.37 -8.60 28.50
C ARG A 98 -10.18 -7.13 28.83
N GLN A 99 -9.75 -6.84 30.05
CA GLN A 99 -9.26 -5.52 30.42
C GLN A 99 -7.93 -5.25 29.71
N LEU A 100 -7.72 -3.99 29.36
CA LEU A 100 -6.53 -3.55 28.63
C LEU A 100 -5.36 -3.22 29.58
N PHE A 101 -5.68 -2.88 30.83
CA PHE A 101 -4.75 -2.56 31.92
C PHE A 101 -5.05 -3.43 33.14
#